data_AF-A0A533VJ61-F1
#
_entry.id   AF-A0A533VJ61-F1
#
_cell.length_a   1.000
_cell.length_b   1.000
_cell.length_c   1.000
_cell.angle_alpha   90.00
_cell.angle_beta   90.00
_cell.angle_gamma   90.00
#
_symmetry.space_group_name_H-M   'P 1'
#
loop_
_entity.id
_entity.type
_entity.pdbx_description
1 polymer ?
#
loop_
_entity_poly.entity_id
_entity_poly.type
_entity_poly.pdbx_seq_one_letter_code
_entity_poly.pdbx_strand_id
1 'polypeptide(L)'
;MQLQSYQKCIEPACGLEYPITDIRIECDRRHLLDIKYKTAPPTSLKEVFYKRRNPMNNIFNESGVWRFRELLNFCQIDTEDIDQCSKRLVSLDGAEGRLSKPYHMSKVSD
;
A
#
# COMPACT_ATOMS: atom_id res chain seq x y z
N MET A 1 -9.61 1.35 -10.69
CA MET A 1 -9.07 2.64 -11.20
C MET A 1 -7.56 2.59 -11.04
N GLN A 2 -6.80 2.37 -12.10
CA GLN A 2 -5.33 2.31 -11.99
C GLN A 2 -4.77 3.73 -12.03
N LEU A 3 -4.47 4.28 -10.85
CA LEU A 3 -3.67 5.49 -10.74
C LEU A 3 -2.31 5.21 -11.42
N GLN A 4 -1.75 6.15 -12.18
CA GLN A 4 -0.45 5.94 -12.83
C GLN A 4 0.67 6.30 -11.83
N SER A 5 1.34 5.28 -11.28
CA SER A 5 2.55 5.43 -10.46
C SER A 5 3.81 5.23 -11.30
N TYR A 6 4.91 5.85 -10.86
CA TYR A 6 6.22 5.78 -11.49
C TYR A 6 7.31 5.96 -10.43
N GLN A 7 8.52 5.55 -10.73
CA GLN A 7 9.68 5.76 -9.87
C GLN A 7 10.33 7.10 -10.23
N LYS A 8 10.68 7.91 -9.24
CA LYS A 8 11.35 9.19 -9.43
C LYS A 8 12.55 9.31 -8.50
N CYS A 9 13.66 9.80 -9.03
CA CYS A 9 14.83 10.16 -8.23
C CYS A 9 14.46 11.17 -7.13
N ILE A 10 14.88 10.90 -5.90
CA ILE A 10 14.59 11.77 -4.75
C ILE A 10 15.34 13.10 -4.81
N GLU A 11 16.51 13.11 -5.46
CA GLU A 11 17.32 14.31 -5.63
C GLU A 11 16.61 15.31 -6.56
N PRO A 12 16.19 16.50 -6.06
CA PRO A 12 15.42 17.47 -6.82
C PRO A 12 16.12 17.96 -8.10
N ALA A 13 17.45 18.04 -8.10
CA ALA A 13 18.22 18.45 -9.28
C ALA A 13 18.32 17.36 -10.37
N CYS A 14 18.07 16.10 -10.01
CA CYS A 14 18.17 14.97 -10.94
C CYS A 14 16.82 14.68 -11.61
N GLY A 15 15.79 14.40 -10.81
CA GLY A 15 14.42 14.22 -11.29
C GLY A 15 14.16 13.10 -12.30
N LEU A 16 15.14 12.21 -12.57
CA LEU A 16 14.98 11.08 -13.50
C LEU A 16 13.78 10.19 -13.11
N GLU A 17 13.06 9.72 -14.12
CA GLU A 17 11.83 8.94 -13.97
C GLU A 17 11.97 7.57 -14.64
N TYR A 18 11.41 6.55 -14.01
CA TYR A 18 11.47 5.17 -14.48
C TYR A 18 10.12 4.46 -14.36
N PRO A 19 9.85 3.45 -15.21
CA PRO A 19 8.63 2.65 -15.11
C PRO A 19 8.49 1.99 -13.74
N ILE A 20 7.26 1.87 -13.24
CA ILE A 20 6.98 1.23 -11.95
C ILE A 20 7.31 -0.27 -11.93
N THR A 21 7.36 -0.90 -13.10
CA THR A 21 7.68 -2.32 -13.29
C THR A 21 9.19 -2.61 -13.17
N ASP A 22 10.01 -1.57 -13.17
CA ASP A 22 11.46 -1.71 -13.14
C ASP A 22 11.95 -2.03 -11.73
N ILE A 23 12.81 -3.05 -11.60
CA ILE A 23 13.33 -3.50 -10.30
C ILE A 23 14.66 -2.79 -10.06
N ARG A 24 14.58 -1.48 -9.83
CA ARG A 24 15.73 -0.62 -9.55
C ARG A 24 15.52 0.12 -8.24
N ILE A 25 16.61 0.35 -7.52
CA ILE A 25 16.62 1.09 -6.26
C ILE A 25 17.26 2.47 -6.46
N GLU A 26 18.14 2.58 -7.45
CA GLU A 26 18.91 3.77 -7.76
C GLU A 26 18.63 4.26 -9.19
N CYS A 27 18.72 5.58 -9.37
CA CYS A 27 18.80 6.20 -10.69
C CYS A 27 20.20 6.00 -11.30
N ASP A 28 20.34 6.34 -12.58
CA ASP A 28 21.62 6.23 -13.30
C ASP A 28 22.73 7.14 -12.73
N ARG A 29 22.39 8.05 -11.81
CA ARG A 29 23.31 8.91 -11.06
C ARG A 29 23.61 8.42 -9.62
N ARG A 30 23.17 7.22 -9.25
CA ARG A 30 23.36 6.59 -7.92
C ARG A 30 22.66 7.28 -6.75
N HIS A 31 21.55 7.97 -7.02
CA HIS A 31 20.62 8.43 -5.98
C HIS A 31 19.44 7.48 -5.86
N LEU A 32 18.84 7.41 -4.67
CA LEU A 32 17.67 6.58 -4.41
C LEU A 32 16.44 7.03 -5.20
N LEU A 33 15.55 6.08 -5.46
CA LEU A 33 14.25 6.28 -6.11
C LEU A 33 13.13 6.22 -5.08
N ASP A 34 12.08 6.99 -5.32
CA ASP A 34 10.83 6.96 -4.57
C ASP A 34 9.63 6.80 -5.52
N ILE A 35 8.51 6.30 -5.00
CA ILE A 35 7.29 6.11 -5.78
C ILE A 35 6.49 7.40 -5.81
N LYS A 36 6.21 7.92 -7.00
CA LYS A 36 5.35 9.06 -7.22
C LYS A 36 4.08 8.67 -7.98
N TYR A 37 3.02 9.42 -7.73
CA TYR A 37 1.73 9.27 -8.41
C TYR A 37 1.55 10.44 -9.37
N LYS A 38 1.16 10.18 -10.61
CA LYS A 38 0.92 11.25 -11.60
C LYS A 38 -0.29 12.10 -11.25
N THR A 39 -1.27 11.50 -10.59
CA THR A 39 -2.54 12.13 -10.24
C THR A 39 -2.81 11.94 -8.76
N ALA A 40 -3.35 12.98 -8.12
CA ALA A 40 -3.83 12.86 -6.76
C ALA A 40 -4.95 11.80 -6.70
N PRO A 41 -4.99 10.96 -5.64
CA PRO A 41 -6.10 10.05 -5.43
C PRO A 41 -7.42 10.82 -5.30
N PRO A 42 -8.54 10.27 -5.79
CA PRO A 42 -9.84 10.94 -5.72
C PRO A 42 -10.28 11.07 -4.26
N THR A 43 -10.92 12.19 -3.92
CA THR A 43 -11.40 12.49 -2.56
C THR A 43 -12.45 11.50 -2.06
N SER A 44 -13.17 10.85 -2.98
CA SER A 44 -14.16 9.80 -2.69
C SER A 44 -13.57 8.58 -1.98
N LEU A 45 -12.26 8.33 -2.08
CA LEU A 45 -11.60 7.24 -1.35
C LEU A 45 -11.69 7.42 0.17
N LYS A 46 -11.85 8.65 0.67
CA LYS A 46 -12.07 8.89 2.10
C LYS A 46 -13.25 8.07 2.61
N GLU A 47 -14.36 8.06 1.89
CA GLU A 47 -15.57 7.31 2.27
C GLU A 47 -15.32 5.80 2.29
N VAL A 48 -14.56 5.29 1.31
CA VAL A 48 -14.16 3.88 1.27
C VAL A 48 -13.32 3.52 2.49
N PHE A 49 -12.32 4.35 2.83
CA PHE A 49 -11.46 4.13 3.98
C PHE A 49 -12.21 4.23 5.31
N TYR A 50 -13.19 5.14 5.41
CA TYR A 50 -14.06 5.24 6.59
C TYR A 50 -14.90 3.98 6.80
N LYS A 51 -15.53 3.46 5.73
CA LYS A 51 -16.33 2.23 5.81
C LYS A 51 -15.50 1.04 6.29
N ARG A 52 -14.25 0.93 5.86
CA ARG A 52 -13.33 -0.15 6.26
C ARG A 52 -12.77 -0.02 7.68
N ARG A 53 -13.14 1.03 8.45
CA ARG A 53 -12.85 1.05 9.89
C ARG A 53 -13.59 -0.05 10.64
N ASN A 54 -14.78 -0.43 10.16
CA ASN A 54 -15.42 -1.67 10.56
C ASN A 54 -14.93 -2.77 9.61
N PRO A 55 -14.10 -3.72 10.06
CA PRO A 55 -13.45 -4.67 9.17
C PRO A 55 -14.40 -5.66 8.51
N MET A 56 -15.58 -5.91 9.10
CA MET A 56 -16.60 -6.84 8.59
C MET A 56 -16.01 -8.23 8.23
N ASN A 57 -15.12 -8.75 9.09
CA ASN A 57 -14.38 -10.01 8.88
C ASN A 57 -13.45 -10.05 7.65
N ASN A 58 -13.12 -8.90 7.05
CA ASN A 58 -12.13 -8.82 5.98
C ASN A 58 -10.76 -8.48 6.56
N ILE A 59 -9.82 -9.43 6.48
CA ILE A 59 -8.47 -9.29 7.06
C ILE A 59 -7.67 -8.11 6.49
N PHE A 60 -7.95 -7.70 5.25
CA PHE A 60 -7.29 -6.56 4.63
C PHE A 60 -7.79 -5.24 5.22
N ASN A 61 -8.96 -5.22 5.85
CA ASN A 61 -9.48 -4.03 6.52
C ASN A 61 -8.98 -3.91 7.97
N GLU A 62 -8.56 -5.02 8.59
CA GLU A 62 -7.93 -5.05 9.92
C GLU A 62 -6.55 -4.39 9.91
N SER A 63 -5.78 -4.59 8.83
CA SER A 63 -4.46 -3.98 8.68
C SER A 63 -4.56 -2.48 8.39
N GLY A 64 -3.83 -1.71 9.19
CA GLY A 64 -3.66 -0.27 8.97
C GLY A 64 -3.00 0.07 7.63
N VAL A 65 -2.28 -0.87 7.01
CA VAL A 65 -1.68 -0.69 5.67
C VAL A 65 -2.67 -1.10 4.59
N TRP A 66 -3.21 -2.32 4.66
CA TRP A 66 -4.04 -2.90 3.60
C TRP A 66 -5.44 -2.27 3.49
N ARG A 67 -5.88 -1.55 4.54
CA ARG A 67 -7.13 -0.77 4.49
C ARG A 67 -7.09 0.35 3.44
N PHE A 68 -5.88 0.79 3.06
CA PHE A 68 -5.64 1.86 2.08
C PHE A 68 -5.04 1.35 0.76
N ARG A 69 -5.25 0.08 0.43
CA ARG A 69 -4.66 -0.63 -0.72
C ARG A 69 -4.85 0.03 -2.10
N GLU A 70 -5.82 0.93 -2.27
CA GLU A 70 -6.00 1.75 -3.48
C GLU A 70 -4.84 2.71 -3.71
N LEU A 71 -4.11 3.07 -2.65
CA LEU A 71 -2.89 3.85 -2.75
C LEU A 71 -1.70 2.96 -3.15
N LEU A 72 -1.80 1.63 -3.07
CA LEU A 72 -0.78 0.67 -3.48
C LEU A 72 -1.01 0.19 -4.93
N ASN A 73 -1.42 1.11 -5.79
CA ASN A 73 -1.73 0.87 -7.21
C ASN A 73 -0.56 0.30 -8.04
N PHE A 74 0.68 0.45 -7.57
CA PHE A 74 1.87 -0.11 -8.21
C PHE A 74 1.93 -1.64 -8.15
N CYS A 75 1.12 -2.27 -7.30
CA CYS A 75 0.95 -3.72 -7.25
C CYS A 75 0.18 -4.28 -8.47
N GLN A 76 -0.47 -3.42 -9.28
CA GLN A 76 -1.21 -3.79 -10.50
C GLN A 76 -2.27 -4.89 -10.26
N ILE A 77 -2.90 -4.86 -9.08
CA ILE A 77 -3.99 -5.76 -8.71
C ILE A 77 -5.33 -5.04 -8.71
N ASP A 78 -6.40 -5.82 -8.88
CA ASP A 78 -7.71 -5.36 -8.43
C ASP A 78 -7.77 -5.41 -6.90
N THR A 79 -7.98 -4.25 -6.28
CA THR A 79 -8.02 -4.09 -4.83
C THR A 79 -9.32 -4.59 -4.20
N GLU A 80 -10.35 -4.88 -5.00
CA GLU A 80 -11.58 -5.52 -4.52
C GLU A 80 -11.56 -7.04 -4.71
N ASP A 81 -10.60 -7.57 -5.46
CA ASP A 81 -10.38 -9.01 -5.65
C ASP A 81 -9.51 -9.58 -4.51
N ILE A 82 -10.12 -10.39 -3.66
CA ILE A 82 -9.48 -11.05 -2.51
C ILE A 82 -8.36 -12.01 -2.95
N ASP A 83 -8.52 -12.70 -4.08
CA ASP A 83 -7.55 -13.67 -4.57
C ASP A 83 -6.31 -12.97 -5.12
N GLN A 84 -6.48 -11.81 -5.77
CA GLN A 84 -5.34 -10.99 -6.20
C GLN A 84 -4.65 -10.34 -5.00
N CYS A 85 -5.42 -9.83 -4.04
CA CYS A 85 -4.87 -9.25 -2.81
C CYS A 85 -4.05 -10.28 -2.03
N SER A 86 -4.52 -11.51 -1.88
CA SER A 86 -3.82 -12.55 -1.13
C SER A 86 -2.48 -12.97 -1.75
N LYS A 87 -2.37 -12.91 -3.09
CA LYS A 87 -1.15 -13.26 -3.82
C LYS A 87 -0.09 -12.16 -3.79
N ARG A 88 -0.46 -10.91 -3.52
CA ARG A 88 0.40 -9.73 -3.74
C ARG A 88 0.59 -8.84 -2.52
N LEU A 89 -0.33 -8.85 -1.55
CA LEU A 89 -0.29 -8.00 -0.36
C LEU A 89 0.10 -8.79 0.89
N VAL A 90 -0.71 -9.77 1.27
CA VAL A 90 -0.51 -10.62 2.45
C VAL A 90 -1.16 -11.98 2.25
N SER A 91 -0.48 -13.05 2.64
CA SER A 91 -1.04 -14.39 2.60
C SER A 91 -2.23 -14.54 3.57
N LEU A 92 -3.29 -15.21 3.13
CA LEU A 92 -4.46 -15.54 3.97
C LEU A 92 -4.13 -16.55 5.08
N ASP A 93 -2.96 -17.20 5.03
CA ASP A 93 -2.51 -18.14 6.07
C ASP A 93 -2.08 -17.43 7.38
N GLY A 94 -2.02 -16.09 7.37
CA GLY A 94 -1.66 -15.25 8.50
C GLY A 94 -0.24 -15.48 9.00
N ALA A 95 0.65 -16.14 8.25
CA ALA A 95 2.03 -16.41 8.65
C ALA A 95 2.79 -15.11 9.00
N GLU A 96 2.47 -14.04 8.28
CA GLU A 96 3.04 -12.70 8.47
C GLU A 96 2.62 -12.03 9.80
N GLY A 97 1.46 -12.42 10.35
CA GLY A 97 0.93 -11.93 11.64
C GLY A 97 1.21 -12.84 12.84
N ARG A 98 1.75 -14.05 12.63
CA ARG A 98 2.05 -15.01 13.72
C ARG A 98 3.20 -14.55 14.64
N LEU A 99 4.06 -13.64 14.16
CA LEU A 99 5.18 -13.09 14.93
C LEU A 99 4.80 -11.86 15.78
N SER A 100 3.70 -11.18 15.46
CA SER A 100 3.11 -10.20 16.36
C SER A 100 2.35 -10.96 17.45
N LYS A 101 2.94 -11.04 18.66
CA LYS A 101 2.28 -11.52 19.87
C LYS A 101 0.86 -10.93 19.96
N PRO A 102 -0.12 -11.64 20.55
CA PRO A 102 -1.44 -11.07 20.79
C PRO A 102 -1.27 -9.76 21.56
N TYR A 103 -1.59 -8.65 20.89
CA TYR A 103 -1.49 -7.32 21.46
C TYR A 103 -2.65 -7.17 22.44
N HIS A 104 -2.44 -7.63 23.69
CA HIS A 104 -3.38 -7.42 24.78
C HIS A 104 -3.36 -5.94 25.17
N MET A 105 -4.26 -5.14 24.58
CA MET A 105 -4.53 -3.80 25.09
C MET A 105 -5.28 -3.94 26.43
N SER A 106 -4.60 -3.72 27.54
CA SER A 106 -5.26 -3.34 28.79
C SER A 106 -5.69 -1.89 28.69
N LYS A 107 -6.92 -1.56 29.13
CA LYS A 107 -7.37 -0.16 29.28
C LYS A 107 -6.30 0.65 30.02
N VAL A 108 -5.96 1.82 29.48
CA VAL A 108 -4.93 2.71 30.04
C VAL A 108 -5.51 3.66 31.11
N SER A 109 -6.84 3.74 31.26
CA SER A 109 -7.47 4.44 32.39
C SER A 109 -8.96 4.09 32.53
N ASP A 110 -9.49 4.29 33.73
CA ASP A 110 -10.92 4.15 34.10
C ASP A 110 -11.81 5.27 33.53
#